data_AF-A0A1I7C9Y3-F1
#
_entry.id   AF-A0A1I7C9Y3-F1
#
_cell.length_a   1.000
_cell.length_b   1.000
_cell.length_c   1.000
_cell.angle_alpha   90.00
_cell.angle_beta   90.00
_cell.angle_gamma   90.00
#
_symmetry.space_group_name_H-M   'P 1'
#
loop_
_entity.id
_entity.type
_entity.pdbx_description
1 polymer ?
#
loop_
_entity_poly.entity_id
_entity_poly.type
_entity_poly.pdbx_seq_one_letter_code
_entity_poly.pdbx_strand_id
1 'polypeptide(L)'
;MFWEDVFIVAVGICLLGGVFALRVWVKRRRFYRRGPGGLQHFSKYSKAVLISTFEGFLMLLSIPMMILGMLILIFWYVLVKDIGKEKNNRDKQTERIESEPSAHFLVPAEQGFGTKKIYPIPSNHSLASMSCVG
;
A
#
# COMPACT_ATOMS: atom_id res chain seq x y z
N MET A 1 -9.02 -5.93 11.58
CA MET A 1 -8.21 -4.73 11.27
C MET A 1 -6.71 -4.98 11.49
N PHE A 2 -6.26 -5.29 12.70
CA PHE A 2 -4.82 -5.49 12.98
C PHE A 2 -4.16 -6.60 12.15
N TRP A 3 -4.87 -7.71 11.90
CA TRP A 3 -4.35 -8.83 11.12
C TRP A 3 -4.13 -8.48 9.63
N GLU A 4 -5.01 -7.66 9.05
CA GLU A 4 -4.83 -7.20 7.65
C GLU A 4 -3.59 -6.32 7.53
N ASP A 5 -3.36 -5.43 8.48
CA ASP A 5 -2.21 -4.52 8.51
C ASP A 5 -0.89 -5.30 8.61
N VAL A 6 -0.84 -6.30 9.51
CA VAL A 6 0.31 -7.18 9.67
C VAL A 6 0.56 -8.00 8.40
N PHE A 7 -0.49 -8.49 7.74
CA PHE A 7 -0.36 -9.24 6.50
C PHE A 7 0.22 -8.38 5.36
N ILE A 8 -0.25 -7.14 5.21
CA ILE A 8 0.23 -6.21 4.18
C ILE A 8 1.72 -5.91 4.36
N VAL A 9 2.14 -5.61 5.60
CA VAL A 9 3.55 -5.33 5.92
C VAL A 9 4.41 -6.57 5.72
N ALA A 10 3.94 -7.75 6.13
CA ALA A 10 4.65 -9.01 5.94
C ALA A 10 4.88 -9.33 4.46
N VAL A 11 3.83 -9.19 3.63
CA VAL A 11 3.93 -9.40 2.18
C VAL A 11 4.91 -8.40 1.54
N GLY A 12 4.86 -7.12 1.93
CA GLY A 12 5.80 -6.10 1.44
C GLY A 12 7.26 -6.44 1.76
N ILE A 13 7.55 -6.86 2.99
CA ILE A 13 8.90 -7.26 3.42
C ILE A 13 9.35 -8.52 2.69
N CYS A 14 8.49 -9.54 2.59
CA CYS A 14 8.80 -10.78 1.87
C CYS A 14 9.05 -10.53 0.38
N LEU A 15 8.30 -9.63 -0.26
CA LEU A 15 8.49 -9.27 -1.67
C LEU A 15 9.84 -8.58 -1.87
N LEU A 16 10.18 -7.60 -1.03
CA LEU A 16 11.47 -6.90 -1.10
C LEU A 16 12.65 -7.84 -0.83
N GLY A 17 12.57 -8.63 0.24
CA GLY A 17 13.60 -9.60 0.61
C GLY A 17 13.77 -10.70 -0.44
N GLY A 18 12.67 -11.23 -0.96
CA GLY A 18 12.66 -12.25 -2.01
C GLY A 18 13.28 -11.75 -3.30
N VAL A 19 12.91 -10.56 -3.77
CA VAL A 19 13.47 -9.95 -4.99
C VAL A 19 14.96 -9.66 -4.83
N PHE A 20 15.38 -9.18 -3.65
CA PHE A 20 16.78 -8.93 -3.36
C PHE A 20 17.60 -10.22 -3.31
N ALA A 21 17.11 -11.24 -2.60
CA ALA A 21 17.75 -12.55 -2.52
C ALA A 21 17.89 -13.21 -3.90
N LEU A 22 16.84 -13.14 -4.73
CA LEU A 22 16.84 -13.62 -6.10
C LEU A 22 17.94 -12.94 -6.93
N ARG A 23 18.09 -11.61 -6.79
CA ARG A 23 19.13 -10.84 -7.49
C ARG A 23 20.52 -11.26 -7.06
N VAL A 24 20.76 -11.45 -5.76
CA VAL A 24 22.04 -11.95 -5.23
C VAL A 24 22.32 -13.37 -5.72
N TRP A 25 21.31 -14.23 -5.72
CA TRP A 25 21.41 -15.61 -6.20
C TRP A 25 21.79 -15.68 -7.68
N VAL A 26 21.16 -14.87 -8.53
CA VAL A 26 21.49 -14.78 -9.97
C VAL A 26 22.92 -14.27 -10.16
N LYS A 27 23.34 -13.22 -9.43
CA LYS A 27 24.72 -12.73 -9.49
C LYS A 27 25.73 -13.80 -9.05
N ARG A 28 25.40 -14.55 -8.01
CA ARG A 28 26.21 -15.66 -7.48
C ARG A 28 26.34 -16.81 -8.49
N ARG A 29 25.24 -17.22 -9.15
CA ARG A 29 25.28 -18.22 -10.23
C ARG A 29 26.14 -17.78 -11.41
N ARG A 30 26.08 -16.50 -11.79
CA ARG A 30 26.90 -15.95 -12.88
C ARG A 30 28.40 -15.97 -12.54
N PHE A 31 28.75 -15.79 -11.27
CA PHE A 31 30.14 -15.86 -10.79
C PHE A 31 30.67 -17.29 -10.83
N TYR A 32 29.95 -18.27 -10.26
CA TYR A 32 30.41 -19.67 -10.24
C TYR A 32 30.51 -20.32 -11.63
N ARG A 33 29.79 -19.80 -12.62
CA ARG A 33 29.88 -20.30 -14.01
C ARG A 33 31.09 -19.77 -14.77
N ARG A 34 31.79 -18.75 -14.25
CA ARG A 34 33.01 -18.19 -14.83
C ARG A 34 34.19 -18.81 -14.07
N GLY A 35 34.99 -19.64 -14.75
CA GLY A 35 36.21 -20.20 -14.17
C GLY A 35 37.25 -19.12 -13.85
N PRO A 36 38.41 -19.48 -13.24
CA PRO A 36 39.51 -18.54 -13.03
C PRO A 36 39.94 -17.99 -14.40
N GLY A 37 39.66 -16.70 -14.65
CA GLY A 37 39.90 -16.04 -15.94
C GLY A 37 38.67 -15.74 -16.80
N GLY A 38 37.44 -16.02 -16.34
CA GLY A 38 36.22 -15.59 -17.04
C GLY A 38 35.84 -16.43 -18.28
N LEU A 39 36.57 -17.50 -18.58
CA LEU A 39 36.31 -18.39 -19.70
C LEU A 39 35.00 -19.18 -19.48
N GLN A 40 34.06 -19.05 -20.41
CA GLN A 40 32.80 -19.78 -20.42
C GLN A 40 32.99 -21.14 -21.12
N HIS A 41 33.09 -22.22 -20.34
CA HIS A 41 33.02 -23.59 -20.86
C HIS A 41 31.54 -23.99 -21.01
N PHE A 42 30.98 -23.89 -22.22
CA PHE A 42 29.65 -24.43 -22.51
C PHE A 42 29.78 -25.64 -23.43
N SER A 43 29.24 -26.78 -23.01
CA SER A 43 29.16 -27.97 -23.87
C SER A 43 28.00 -27.92 -24.86
N LYS A 44 27.00 -27.05 -24.64
CA LYS A 44 25.82 -26.85 -25.52
C LYS A 44 25.39 -25.39 -25.56
N TYR A 45 25.37 -24.80 -26.75
CA TYR A 45 25.02 -23.39 -27.01
C TYR A 45 23.57 -23.04 -26.57
N SER A 46 22.60 -23.89 -26.89
CA SER A 46 21.17 -23.60 -26.63
C SER A 46 20.81 -23.49 -25.14
N LYS A 47 21.45 -24.30 -24.28
CA LYS A 47 21.25 -24.21 -22.82
C LYS A 47 21.82 -22.92 -22.25
N ALA A 48 22.93 -22.44 -22.82
CA ALA A 48 23.56 -21.19 -22.39
C ALA A 48 22.70 -19.98 -22.71
N VAL A 49 22.09 -19.94 -23.91
CA VAL A 49 21.21 -18.84 -24.32
C VAL A 49 19.98 -18.77 -23.43
N LEU A 50 19.27 -19.90 -23.23
CA LEU A 50 18.08 -19.94 -22.38
C LEU A 50 18.37 -19.50 -20.94
N ILE A 51 19.45 -19.99 -20.32
CA ILE A 51 19.76 -19.61 -18.93
C ILE A 51 20.12 -18.13 -18.85
N SER A 52 20.82 -17.59 -19.85
CA SER A 52 21.27 -16.20 -19.87
C SER A 52 20.13 -15.24 -20.15
N THR A 53 19.17 -15.60 -21.01
CA THR A 53 17.97 -14.78 -21.27
C THR A 53 17.09 -14.73 -20.02
N PHE A 54 16.89 -15.87 -19.34
CA PHE A 54 16.17 -15.89 -18.05
C PHE A 54 16.90 -15.07 -16.97
N GLU A 55 18.23 -15.19 -16.82
CA GLU A 55 18.99 -14.36 -15.86
C GLU A 55 18.84 -12.85 -16.14
N GLY A 56 18.85 -12.46 -17.42
CA GLY A 56 18.61 -11.08 -17.83
C GLY A 56 17.18 -10.62 -17.54
N PHE A 57 16.19 -11.45 -17.86
CA PHE A 57 14.78 -11.15 -17.62
C PHE A 57 14.47 -11.00 -16.12
N LEU A 58 15.00 -11.89 -15.27
CA LEU A 58 14.86 -11.79 -13.81
C LEU A 58 15.51 -10.50 -13.27
N MET A 59 16.66 -10.10 -13.82
CA MET A 59 17.28 -8.82 -13.45
C MET A 59 16.43 -7.62 -13.87
N LEU A 60 15.88 -7.64 -15.09
CA LEU A 60 15.02 -6.58 -15.58
C LEU A 60 13.75 -6.46 -14.75
N LEU A 61 13.08 -7.59 -14.48
CA LEU A 61 11.85 -7.65 -13.68
C LEU A 61 12.07 -7.26 -12.22
N SER A 62 13.28 -7.47 -11.68
CA SER A 62 13.58 -7.10 -10.29
C SER A 62 13.49 -5.59 -10.02
N ILE A 63 13.73 -4.74 -11.02
CA ILE A 63 13.72 -3.27 -10.85
C ILE A 63 12.31 -2.75 -10.56
N PRO A 64 11.31 -2.96 -11.45
CA PRO A 64 9.96 -2.47 -11.19
C PRO A 64 9.36 -3.14 -9.95
N MET A 65 9.65 -4.42 -9.71
CA MET A 65 9.11 -5.13 -8.55
C MET A 65 9.63 -4.58 -7.22
N MET A 66 10.90 -4.15 -7.17
CA MET A 66 11.48 -3.54 -5.98
C MET A 66 10.91 -2.14 -5.72
N ILE A 67 10.67 -1.36 -6.79
CA ILE A 67 10.03 -0.04 -6.69
C ILE A 67 8.59 -0.19 -6.22
N LEU A 68 7.84 -1.15 -6.75
CA LEU A 68 6.45 -1.40 -6.38
C LEU A 68 6.32 -1.78 -4.90
N GLY A 69 7.18 -2.68 -4.41
CA GLY A 69 7.20 -3.08 -3.00
C GLY A 69 7.49 -1.90 -2.05
N MET A 70 8.43 -1.03 -2.41
CA MET A 70 8.73 0.19 -1.66
C MET A 70 7.54 1.17 -1.65
N LEU A 71 6.89 1.38 -2.79
CA LEU A 71 5.75 2.30 -2.90
C LEU A 71 4.58 1.87 -2.02
N ILE A 72 4.25 0.57 -1.98
CA ILE A 72 3.16 0.05 -1.14
C ILE A 72 3.43 0.32 0.35
N LEU A 73 4.67 0.10 0.78
CA LEU A 73 5.07 0.24 2.18
C LEU A 73 5.10 1.72 2.62
N ILE A 74 5.57 2.60 1.73
CA ILE A 74 5.56 4.06 1.94
C ILE A 74 4.12 4.58 1.97
N PHE A 75 3.28 4.16 1.03
CA PHE A 75 1.88 4.57 0.96
C PHE A 75 1.15 4.20 2.25
N TRP A 76 1.32 2.96 2.71
CA TRP A 76 0.76 2.50 3.98
C TRP A 76 1.22 3.36 5.17
N TYR A 77 2.53 3.62 5.27
CA TYR A 77 3.09 4.44 6.33
C TYR A 77 2.52 5.86 6.35
N VAL A 78 2.34 6.48 5.18
CA VAL A 78 1.75 7.82 5.06
C VAL A 78 0.29 7.81 5.50
N LEU A 79 -0.54 6.88 5.00
CA LEU A 79 -1.95 6.81 5.39
C LEU A 79 -2.14 6.57 6.90
N VAL A 80 -1.36 5.67 7.49
CA VAL A 80 -1.47 5.38 8.92
C VAL A 80 -1.00 6.57 9.77
N LYS A 81 0.03 7.29 9.31
CA LYS A 81 0.56 8.47 10.01
C LYS A 81 -0.46 9.60 10.11
N ASP A 82 -1.30 9.79 9.10
CA ASP A 82 -2.33 10.82 9.12
C ASP A 82 -3.39 10.55 10.20
N ILE A 83 -3.77 9.28 10.40
CA ILE A 83 -4.72 8.87 11.46
C ILE A 83 -4.12 9.09 12.85
N GLY A 84 -2.81 8.88 13.03
CA GLY A 84 -2.13 9.10 14.30
C GLY A 84 -2.07 10.57 14.72
N LYS A 85 -1.98 11.49 13.74
CA LYS A 85 -1.91 12.93 14.00
C LYS A 85 -3.25 13.50 14.50
N GLU A 86 -4.36 13.01 13.96
CA GLU A 86 -5.72 13.38 14.39
C GLU A 86 -5.98 13.00 15.85
N LYS A 87 -5.63 11.76 16.27
CA LYS A 87 -5.87 11.29 17.64
C LYS A 87 -5.12 12.12 18.67
N ASN A 88 -3.84 12.38 18.44
CA ASN A 88 -3.01 13.18 19.35
C ASN A 88 -3.59 14.61 19.58
N ASN A 89 -4.15 15.23 18.55
CA ASN A 89 -4.79 16.54 18.70
C ASN A 89 -6.08 16.48 19.53
N ARG A 90 -6.88 15.40 19.38
CA ARG A 90 -8.09 15.18 20.19
C ARG A 90 -7.74 14.92 21.65
N ASP A 91 -6.75 14.08 21.91
CA ASP A 91 -6.30 13.76 23.27
C ASP A 91 -5.82 15.02 23.99
N LYS A 92 -5.00 15.86 23.33
CA LYS A 92 -4.60 17.18 23.87
C LYS A 92 -5.77 18.14 24.14
N GLN A 93 -6.83 18.06 23.34
CA GLN A 93 -8.02 18.88 23.52
C GLN A 93 -8.86 18.37 24.71
N THR A 94 -9.03 17.06 24.85
CA THR A 94 -9.69 16.42 25.98
C THR A 94 -8.93 16.68 27.29
N GLU A 95 -7.61 16.59 27.28
CA GLU A 95 -6.75 16.94 28.43
C GLU A 95 -6.90 18.41 28.84
N ARG A 96 -7.00 19.34 27.88
CA ARG A 96 -7.32 20.75 28.20
C ARG A 96 -8.69 20.90 28.84
N ILE A 97 -9.71 20.24 28.29
CA ILE A 97 -11.09 20.32 28.78
C ILE A 97 -11.20 19.74 30.20
N GLU A 98 -10.48 18.66 30.50
CA GLU A 98 -10.47 18.04 31.83
C GLU A 98 -9.66 18.84 32.87
N SER A 99 -8.64 19.58 32.44
CA SER A 99 -7.88 20.49 33.32
C SER A 99 -8.64 21.78 33.72
N GLU A 100 -9.76 22.09 33.05
CA GLU A 100 -10.66 23.20 33.39
C GLU A 100 -12.03 22.69 33.88
N PRO A 101 -12.13 22.20 35.13
CA PRO A 101 -13.38 21.60 35.66
C PRO A 101 -14.56 22.60 35.73
N SER A 102 -14.32 23.90 35.60
CA SER A 102 -15.32 24.96 35.70
C SER A 102 -15.89 25.45 34.35
N ALA A 103 -15.29 25.08 33.21
CA ALA A 103 -15.71 25.59 31.90
C ALA A 103 -16.78 24.72 31.22
N HIS A 104 -16.87 23.42 31.56
CA HIS A 104 -17.82 22.49 30.95
C HIS A 104 -19.29 22.70 31.38
N PHE A 105 -19.53 23.48 32.44
CA PHE A 105 -20.88 23.77 32.95
C PHE A 105 -21.49 25.09 32.46
N LEU A 106 -20.79 25.88 31.62
CA LEU A 106 -21.26 27.19 31.15
C LEU A 106 -21.66 27.23 29.66
N VAL A 107 -21.79 26.08 28.98
CA VAL A 107 -22.25 26.08 27.58
C VAL A 107 -23.78 25.91 27.55
N PRO A 108 -24.56 26.94 27.18
CA PRO A 108 -25.97 26.74 26.85
C PRO A 108 -26.07 25.83 25.63
N ALA A 109 -26.92 24.81 25.73
CA ALA A 109 -27.20 23.87 24.65
C ALA A 109 -27.96 24.59 23.51
N GLU A 110 -27.25 25.29 22.64
CA GLU A 110 -27.77 25.86 21.40
C GLU A 110 -26.74 25.66 20.27
N GLN A 111 -27.11 24.78 19.34
CA GLN A 111 -26.80 24.79 17.91
C GLN A 111 -25.44 24.24 17.41
N GLY A 112 -25.53 23.08 16.78
CA GLY A 112 -24.49 22.51 15.92
C GLY A 112 -24.86 21.11 15.40
N PHE A 113 -26.12 20.91 14.99
CA PHE A 113 -26.57 19.68 14.34
C PHE A 113 -25.83 19.55 13.01
N GLY A 114 -24.68 18.86 13.04
CA GLY A 114 -23.84 18.60 11.90
C GLY A 114 -24.67 18.01 10.76
N THR A 115 -24.63 18.69 9.63
CA THR A 115 -25.21 18.26 8.36
C THR A 115 -24.55 16.96 7.91
N LYS A 116 -25.05 15.84 8.43
CA LYS A 116 -24.82 14.53 7.85
C LYS A 116 -25.55 14.54 6.51
N LYS A 117 -24.82 14.69 5.40
CA LYS A 117 -25.37 14.49 4.05
C LYS A 117 -25.81 13.04 3.95
N ILE A 118 -27.10 12.80 4.23
CA ILE A 118 -27.77 11.56 3.89
C ILE A 118 -27.91 11.58 2.37
N TYR A 119 -27.10 10.78 1.67
CA TYR A 119 -27.33 10.53 0.26
C TYR A 119 -28.72 9.88 0.11
N PRO A 120 -29.59 10.34 -0.79
CA PRO A 120 -30.84 9.65 -1.01
C PRO A 120 -30.54 8.26 -1.57
N ILE A 121 -31.09 7.25 -0.89
CA ILE A 121 -31.18 5.87 -1.36
C ILE A 121 -32.02 5.90 -2.65
N PRO A 122 -31.52 5.43 -3.81
CA PRO A 122 -32.31 5.40 -5.01
C PRO A 122 -33.43 4.36 -4.83
N SER A 123 -34.66 4.85 -4.74
CA SER A 123 -35.87 4.02 -4.78
C SER A 123 -36.42 4.06 -6.20
N ASN A 124 -36.16 2.98 -6.92
CA ASN A 124 -36.68 2.71 -8.24
C ASN A 124 -38.12 2.17 -8.14
N HIS A 125 -39.10 3.03 -8.40
CA HIS A 125 -40.49 2.69 -8.77
C HIS A 125 -41.04 3.84 -9.65
N SER A 126 -41.03 3.69 -10.97
CA SER A 126 -42.17 3.25 -11.80
C SER A 126 -43.34 4.23 -11.87
N LEU A 127 -43.58 4.71 -13.11
CA LEU A 127 -44.87 5.08 -13.71
C LEU A 127 -45.53 6.40 -13.30
N ALA A 128 -45.47 7.37 -14.22
CA ALA A 128 -46.66 8.12 -14.65
C ALA A 128 -46.39 8.76 -16.00
N SER A 129 -46.73 8.03 -17.07
CA SER A 129 -47.03 8.61 -18.37
C SER A 129 -48.21 9.57 -18.21
N MET A 130 -48.02 10.83 -18.55
CA MET A 130 -49.14 11.76 -18.73
C MET A 130 -48.98 12.47 -20.07
N SER A 131 -49.84 12.04 -20.98
CA SER A 131 -50.24 12.69 -22.22
C SER A 131 -50.63 14.14 -21.97
N CYS A 132 -50.31 15.01 -22.94
CA CYS A 132 -51.23 15.96 -23.56
C CYS A 132 -50.42 16.88 -24.50
N VAL A 133 -50.55 16.66 -25.81
CA VAL A 133 -50.21 17.64 -26.85
C VAL A 133 -51.56 18.01 -27.48
N GLY A 134 -51.88 19.30 -27.40
CA GLY A 134 -52.89 19.99 -28.20
C GLY A 134 -52.20 21.06 -29.02
#